data_AF-A0A0K0LC52-F1
#
_entry.id   AF-A0A0K0LC52-F1
#
_cell.length_a   1.000
_cell.length_b   1.000
_cell.length_c   1.000
_cell.angle_alpha   90.00
_cell.angle_beta   90.00
_cell.angle_gamma   90.00
#
_symmetry.space_group_name_H-M   'P 1'
#
loop_
_entity.id
_entity.type
_entity.pdbx_description
1 polymer ?
#
loop_
_entity_poly.entity_id
_entity_poly.type
_entity_poly.pdbx_seq_one_letter_code
_entity_poly.pdbx_strand_id
1 'polypeptide(L)' 'KLKWPGLKGFNQAVRSPIVFSSNRTAGFVKSFKNFRFFWMLKAGHMVPQDAGLAALKMLDIILK' A
#
# COMPACT_ATOMS: atom_id res chain seq x y z
N LYS A 1 2.12 11.73 15.70
CA LYS A 1 1.67 10.32 15.56
C LYS A 1 0.15 10.29 15.50
N LEU A 2 -0.44 9.55 14.56
CA LEU A 2 -1.90 9.40 14.46
C LEU A 2 -2.45 8.66 15.69
N LYS A 3 -3.36 9.28 16.45
CA LYS A 3 -4.06 8.65 17.58
C LYS A 3 -5.48 8.30 17.13
N TRP A 4 -5.80 7.01 17.08
CA TRP A 4 -7.14 6.53 16.72
C TRP A 4 -7.41 5.17 17.37
N PRO A 5 -8.69 4.77 17.56
CA PRO A 5 -9.02 3.53 18.27
C PRO A 5 -8.41 2.25 17.66
N GLY A 6 -8.15 2.25 16.35
CA GLY A 6 -7.56 1.11 15.65
C GLY A 6 -6.03 1.01 15.73
N LEU A 7 -5.34 1.91 16.44
CA LEU A 7 -3.87 2.00 16.41
C LEU A 7 -3.17 0.70 16.85
N LYS A 8 -3.63 0.07 17.95
CA LYS A 8 -3.04 -1.18 18.45
C LYS A 8 -3.14 -2.31 17.42
N GLY A 9 -4.33 -2.48 16.84
CA GLY A 9 -4.57 -3.48 15.80
C GLY A 9 -3.80 -3.19 14.52
N PHE A 10 -3.72 -1.91 14.11
CA PHE A 10 -2.88 -1.53 12.99
C PHE A 10 -1.41 -1.85 13.24
N ASN A 11 -0.85 -1.56 14.43
CA ASN A 11 0.54 -1.87 14.73
C ASN A 11 0.84 -3.38 14.62
N GLN A 12 -0.10 -4.23 15.02
CA GLN A 12 0.00 -5.69 14.93
C GLN A 12 -0.27 -6.26 13.52
N ALA A 13 -0.92 -5.49 12.63
CA ALA A 13 -1.26 -5.97 11.30
C ALA A 13 -0.02 -6.31 10.46
N VAL A 14 -0.11 -7.40 9.71
CA VAL A 14 0.94 -7.88 8.82
C VAL A 14 0.99 -7.00 7.56
N ARG A 15 2.19 -6.84 7.01
CA ARG A 15 2.42 -6.17 5.74
C ARG A 15 2.33 -7.21 4.60
N SER A 16 1.41 -7.01 3.67
CA SER A 16 1.19 -7.92 2.52
C SER A 16 1.82 -7.35 1.24
N PRO A 17 2.45 -8.17 0.40
CA PRO A 17 3.01 -7.71 -0.87
C PRO A 17 1.92 -7.40 -1.90
N ILE A 18 2.15 -6.36 -2.70
CA ILE A 18 1.40 -6.05 -3.91
C ILE A 18 2.23 -6.57 -5.07
N VAL A 19 1.75 -7.58 -5.80
CA VAL A 19 2.51 -8.25 -6.85
C VAL A 19 1.85 -8.01 -8.21
N PHE A 20 2.65 -7.76 -9.23
CA PHE A 20 2.22 -7.75 -10.63
C PHE A 20 2.08 -9.18 -11.17
N SER A 21 1.38 -9.33 -12.30
CA SER A 21 1.26 -10.62 -13.01
C SER A 21 2.60 -11.27 -13.37
N SER A 22 3.67 -10.49 -13.48
CA SER A 22 5.04 -10.98 -13.74
C SER A 22 5.81 -11.42 -12.48
N ASN A 23 5.13 -11.73 -11.37
CA ASN A 23 5.72 -12.03 -10.06
C ASN A 23 6.64 -10.93 -9.48
N ARG A 24 6.55 -9.71 -10.02
CA ARG A 24 7.31 -8.57 -9.53
C ARG A 24 6.54 -7.84 -8.42
N THR A 25 7.16 -7.67 -7.26
CA THR A 25 6.59 -6.88 -6.16
C THR A 25 6.58 -5.39 -6.54
N ALA A 26 5.38 -4.81 -6.63
CA ALA A 26 5.13 -3.39 -6.88
C ALA A 26 5.26 -2.55 -5.61
N GLY A 27 4.95 -3.15 -4.47
CA GLY A 27 4.85 -2.46 -3.19
C GLY A 27 4.36 -3.37 -2.10
N PHE A 28 4.02 -2.79 -0.98
CA PHE A 28 3.39 -3.46 0.13
C PHE A 28 2.21 -2.66 0.66
N VAL A 29 1.21 -3.34 1.18
CA VAL A 29 0.09 -2.73 1.88
C VAL A 29 0.01 -3.28 3.29
N LYS A 30 -0.21 -2.39 4.26
CA LYS A 30 -0.57 -2.75 5.63
C LYS A 30 -1.93 -2.12 5.91
N SER A 31 -2.91 -2.93 6.31
CA SER A 31 -4.28 -2.46 6.49
C SER A 31 -4.86 -2.90 7.83
N PHE A 32 -5.70 -2.06 8.42
CA PHE A 32 -6.52 -2.40 9.57
C PHE A 32 -7.79 -1.53 9.54
N LYS A 33 -8.97 -2.17 9.48
CA LYS A 33 -10.26 -1.49 9.27
C LYS A 33 -10.20 -0.54 8.06
N ASN A 34 -10.62 0.71 8.24
CA ASN A 34 -10.65 1.75 7.21
C ASN A 34 -9.30 2.46 6.99
N PHE A 35 -8.22 2.04 7.64
CA PHE A 35 -6.89 2.62 7.45
C PHE A 35 -5.98 1.67 6.68
N ARG A 36 -5.39 2.18 5.59
CA ARG A 36 -4.45 1.45 4.73
C ARG A 36 -3.21 2.29 4.52
N PHE A 37 -2.03 1.68 4.64
CA PHE A 37 -0.75 2.31 4.38
C PHE A 37 -0.05 1.56 3.24
N PHE A 38 0.32 2.29 2.20
CA PHE A 38 0.97 1.75 1.01
C PHE A 38 2.45 2.14 1.00
N TRP A 39 3.31 1.15 0.79
CA TRP A 39 4.74 1.34 0.60
C TRP A 39 5.09 0.92 -0.82
N MET A 40 5.16 1.87 -1.74
CA MET A 40 5.42 1.60 -3.15
C MET A 40 6.92 1.54 -3.42
N LEU A 41 7.37 0.52 -4.16
CA LEU A 41 8.78 0.33 -4.48
C LEU A 41 9.13 1.09 -5.76
N LYS A 42 10.41 1.50 -5.88
CA LYS A 42 10.94 2.22 -7.05
C LYS A 42 10.18 3.49 -7.41
N ALA A 43 9.60 4.15 -6.40
CA ALA A 43 8.90 5.42 -6.52
C ALA A 43 9.47 6.42 -5.52
N GLY A 44 9.58 7.67 -5.93
CA GLY A 44 9.96 8.81 -5.09
C GLY A 44 8.73 9.63 -4.72
N HIS A 45 8.88 10.96 -4.80
CA HIS A 45 7.84 11.91 -4.40
C HIS A 45 6.54 11.77 -5.22
N MET A 46 6.66 11.43 -6.50
CA MET A 46 5.54 11.38 -7.43
C MET A 46 5.30 9.95 -7.92
N VAL A 47 4.66 9.13 -7.08
CA VAL A 47 4.43 7.69 -7.36
C VAL A 47 3.84 7.41 -8.75
N PRO A 48 2.81 8.13 -9.25
CA PRO A 48 2.30 7.87 -10.59
C PRO A 48 3.29 8.19 -11.72
N GLN A 49 4.19 9.16 -11.51
CA GLN A 49 5.23 9.53 -12.47
C GLN A 49 6.37 8.50 -12.47
N ASP A 50 6.81 8.08 -11.29
CA ASP A 50 7.95 7.16 -11.14
C ASP A 50 7.56 5.70 -11.40
N ALA A 51 6.34 5.31 -11.01
CA ALA A 51 5.86 3.93 -11.03
C ALA A 51 4.36 3.85 -11.39
N GLY A 52 3.99 4.34 -12.58
CA GLY A 52 2.60 4.43 -13.03
C GLY A 52 1.77 3.14 -12.91
N LEU A 53 2.32 1.98 -13.31
CA LEU A 53 1.62 0.69 -13.16
C LEU A 53 1.37 0.34 -11.68
N ALA A 54 2.29 0.72 -10.79
CA ALA A 54 2.17 0.45 -9.36
C ALA A 54 1.11 1.37 -8.74
N ALA A 55 1.07 2.64 -9.17
CA ALA A 55 0.02 3.59 -8.80
C ALA A 55 -1.37 3.11 -9.26
N LEU A 56 -1.49 2.62 -10.50
CA LEU A 56 -2.74 2.05 -11.01
C LEU A 56 -3.19 0.85 -10.18
N LYS A 57 -2.27 -0.06 -9.84
CA LYS A 57 -2.57 -1.21 -8.99
C LYS A 57 -2.97 -0.81 -7.57
N MET A 58 -2.37 0.24 -7.01
CA MET A 58 -2.76 0.82 -5.73
C MET A 58 -4.19 1.36 -5.79
N LEU A 59 -4.54 2.08 -6.87
CA LEU A 59 -5.89 2.61 -7.06
C LEU A 59 -6.93 1.49 -7.17
N ASP A 60 -6.63 0.42 -7.91
CA ASP A 60 -7.49 -0.78 -7.97
C ASP A 60 -7.75 -1.37 -6.57
N ILE A 61 -6.76 -1.37 -5.68
CA ILE A 61 -6.92 -1.86 -4.30
C ILE A 61 -7.78 -0.91 -3.46
N ILE A 62 -7.79 0.38 -3.76
CA ILE A 62 -8.56 1.38 -3.03
C ILE A 62 -10.03 1.37 -3.46
N LEU A 63 -10.27 1.24 -4.77
CA LEU A 63 -11.61 1.33 -5.36
C LEU A 63 -12.41 0.02 -5.32
N LYS A 64 -11.73 -1.12 -5.11
CA LYS A 64 -12.35 -2.44 -4.91
C LYS A 64 -12.45 -2.76 -3.42
#